data_AF-A0A257TAJ5-F1
#
_entry.id   AF-A0A257TAJ5-F1
#
_cell.length_a   1.000
_cell.length_b   1.000
_cell.length_c   1.000
_cell.angle_alpha   90.00
_cell.angle_beta   90.00
_cell.angle_gamma   90.00
#
_symmetry.space_group_name_H-M   'P 1'
#
loop_
_entity.id
_entity.type
_entity.pdbx_description
1 polymer ?
#
loop_
_entity_poly.entity_id
_entity_poly.type
_entity_poly.pdbx_seq_one_letter_code
_entity_poly.pdbx_strand_id
1 'polypeptide(L)'
;MDGRDVKRGGGRRPKRPLSARALALKRRRATVACAFIWLVWPLFLAGCASGRIPMVDPSGERLFVAGPVNRQPEPRPPQAHDLTRVELTPSKVVAPVGCEVVVIAGVCGADGYLRAREGVEWMLSPGGVGEFVTVGRRAPLDWLTSFDSGPRKVTNTYALGSTSSSYLCLNRGTPTPDDDLPVERGRAWAAITSPVEGVSYVTAYAPGVKAWDSHRQTAKIYWIDAEFAYPPPAIGPAGTRHTLTTTVTRHSTHAPVEGWRVRYEVLGGPPAGFAPTGGSIIEVPTNDLGQASAEIHQLEATPGTNSLAIQVVRPADARGEEFTVGQGTTMMTWSVPATTIRTTEPAQAPPAVRVTTTGPAQVTVGQDALFRAEITNTGASPADASRASIGSVRRSGLMRRGS
;
A
#
# COMPACT_ATOMS: atom_id res chain seq x y z
N MET A 1 41.85 53.03 19.13
CA MET A 1 40.84 52.39 19.99
C MET A 1 40.57 51.05 19.33
N ASP A 2 40.80 49.88 19.90
CA ASP A 2 40.97 49.45 21.28
C ASP A 2 41.52 48.00 21.22
N GLY A 3 42.67 47.70 21.86
CA GLY A 3 42.75 46.63 22.87
C GLY A 3 43.63 45.47 22.39
N ARG A 4 44.90 45.34 22.79
CA ARG A 4 45.38 44.66 24.03
C ARG A 4 44.51 43.44 24.41
N ASP A 5 45.05 42.22 24.28
CA ASP A 5 45.81 41.63 25.38
C ASP A 5 46.36 40.23 25.07
N VAL A 6 47.62 40.03 25.49
CA VAL A 6 48.41 38.82 25.42
C VAL A 6 48.06 37.91 26.60
N LYS A 7 47.63 36.66 26.37
CA LYS A 7 47.40 35.66 27.44
C LYS A 7 48.31 34.43 27.33
N ARG A 8 49.37 34.51 28.15
CA ARG A 8 49.90 33.50 29.10
C ARG A 8 50.12 32.06 28.60
N GLY A 9 51.41 31.72 28.56
CA GLY A 9 51.90 30.34 28.52
C GLY A 9 51.54 29.53 29.77
N GLY A 10 51.10 28.29 29.53
CA GLY A 10 50.94 27.24 30.53
C GLY A 10 52.10 26.26 30.46
N GLY A 11 53.07 26.41 31.37
CA GLY A 11 54.15 25.44 31.55
C GLY A 11 53.63 24.10 32.07
N ARG A 12 53.85 23.02 31.30
CA ARG A 12 53.64 21.64 31.76
C ARG A 12 54.72 21.28 32.77
N ARG A 13 54.35 21.12 34.05
CA ARG A 13 55.19 20.46 35.06
C ARG A 13 55.27 18.94 34.76
N PRO A 14 56.45 18.31 34.81
CA PRO A 14 56.55 16.86 34.69
C PRO A 14 56.03 16.17 35.97
N LYS A 15 55.15 15.18 35.80
CA LYS A 15 54.65 14.34 36.89
C LYS A 15 55.78 13.42 37.39
N ARG A 16 56.12 13.53 38.68
CA ARG A 16 57.04 12.59 39.36
C ARG A 16 56.47 11.16 39.31
N PRO A 17 57.25 10.13 38.96
CA PRO A 17 56.80 8.75 39.03
C PRO A 17 56.62 8.33 40.50
N LEU A 18 55.49 7.68 40.78
CA LEU A 18 55.18 7.07 42.08
C LEU A 18 56.20 5.96 42.37
N SER A 19 56.73 5.95 43.59
CA SER A 19 57.78 5.02 44.01
C SER A 19 57.33 3.55 43.96
N ALA A 20 58.25 2.66 43.60
CA ALA A 20 58.03 1.22 43.40
C ALA A 20 57.36 0.50 44.58
N ARG A 21 57.42 1.06 45.80
CA ARG A 21 56.74 0.54 46.99
C ARG A 21 55.21 0.66 46.93
N ALA A 22 54.67 1.68 46.26
CA ALA A 22 53.22 1.86 46.12
C ALA A 22 52.59 0.85 45.13
N LEU A 23 53.34 0.42 44.11
CA LEU A 23 52.88 -0.60 43.16
C LEU A 23 52.86 -2.00 43.77
N ALA A 24 53.81 -2.32 44.65
CA ALA A 24 53.91 -3.63 45.29
C ALA A 24 52.73 -3.92 46.24
N LEU A 25 52.27 -2.92 46.99
CA LEU A 25 51.10 -3.07 47.88
C LEU A 25 49.78 -3.20 47.12
N LYS A 26 49.65 -2.49 45.97
CA LYS A 26 48.46 -2.56 45.11
C LYS A 26 48.33 -3.91 44.42
N ARG A 27 49.45 -4.53 44.01
CA ARG A 27 49.45 -5.88 43.44
C ARG A 27 49.03 -6.94 44.47
N ARG A 28 49.52 -6.89 45.71
CA ARG A 28 49.13 -7.88 46.75
C ARG A 28 47.65 -7.82 47.14
N ARG A 29 47.03 -6.63 47.15
CA ARG A 29 45.58 -6.51 47.43
C ARG A 29 44.70 -7.01 46.27
N ALA A 30 45.16 -6.87 45.03
CA ALA A 30 44.44 -7.36 43.86
C ALA A 30 44.45 -8.90 43.76
N THR A 31 45.54 -9.57 44.15
CA THR A 31 45.62 -11.05 44.11
C THR A 31 44.72 -11.71 45.16
N VAL A 32 44.61 -11.14 46.36
CA VAL A 32 43.73 -11.67 47.42
C VAL A 32 42.25 -11.49 47.08
N ALA A 33 41.88 -10.35 46.47
CA ALA A 33 40.51 -10.12 46.02
C ALA A 33 40.09 -11.05 44.86
N CYS A 34 40.98 -11.33 43.90
CA CYS A 34 40.69 -12.26 42.81
C CYS A 34 40.55 -13.71 43.30
N ALA A 35 41.32 -14.12 44.31
CA ALA A 35 41.22 -15.45 44.90
C ALA A 35 39.90 -15.67 45.65
N PHE A 36 39.40 -14.64 46.35
CA PHE A 36 38.11 -14.71 47.04
C PHE A 36 36.93 -14.81 46.07
N ILE A 37 37.01 -14.10 44.93
CA ILE A 37 36.00 -14.12 43.88
C ILE A 37 35.95 -15.51 43.21
N TRP A 38 37.09 -16.17 42.97
CA TRP A 38 37.10 -17.52 42.37
C TRP A 38 36.59 -18.63 43.30
N LEU A 39 36.69 -18.47 44.62
CA LEU A 39 36.25 -19.47 45.59
C LEU A 39 34.76 -19.35 45.96
N VAL A 40 34.20 -18.13 45.94
CA VAL A 40 32.81 -17.86 46.35
C VAL A 40 31.82 -17.94 45.18
N TRP A 41 32.25 -17.66 43.95
CA TRP A 41 31.39 -17.72 42.76
C TRP A 41 30.80 -19.12 42.46
N PRO A 42 31.53 -20.24 42.58
CA PRO A 42 30.92 -21.56 42.32
C PRO A 42 29.84 -21.94 43.33
N LEU A 43 29.87 -21.41 44.56
CA LEU A 43 28.83 -21.62 45.58
C LEU A 43 27.52 -20.87 45.26
N PHE A 44 27.57 -19.78 44.49
CA PHE A 44 26.38 -19.04 44.05
C PHE A 44 25.84 -19.50 42.69
N LEU A 45 26.65 -20.19 41.87
CA LEU A 45 26.21 -20.77 40.58
C LEU A 45 25.63 -22.18 40.70
N ALA A 46 25.89 -22.89 41.80
CA ALA A 46 25.16 -24.10 42.17
C ALA A 46 23.79 -23.70 42.73
N GLY A 47 22.88 -23.23 41.85
CA GLY A 47 21.50 -23.00 42.20
C GLY A 47 20.87 -24.23 42.87
N CYS A 48 19.94 -24.01 43.80
CA CYS A 48 19.23 -25.04 44.56
C CYS A 48 18.43 -26.06 43.69
N ALA A 49 18.54 -26.00 42.37
CA ALA A 49 17.82 -26.84 41.41
C ALA A 49 18.35 -28.29 41.33
N SER A 50 19.55 -28.58 41.84
CA SER A 50 20.09 -29.95 41.92
C SER A 50 19.86 -30.61 43.29
N GLY A 51 19.34 -29.86 44.27
CA GLY A 51 18.94 -30.42 45.55
C GLY A 51 17.67 -31.23 45.38
N ARG A 52 17.77 -32.56 45.33
CA ARG A 52 16.63 -33.46 45.51
C ARG A 52 16.17 -33.37 46.96
N ILE A 53 15.49 -32.29 47.32
CA ILE A 53 14.83 -32.18 48.61
C ILE A 53 13.67 -33.18 48.58
N PRO A 54 13.67 -34.22 49.41
CA PRO A 54 12.58 -35.17 49.41
C PRO A 54 11.29 -34.48 49.86
N MET A 55 10.16 -34.85 49.26
CA MET A 55 8.85 -34.25 49.53
C MET A 55 8.19 -34.94 50.72
N VAL A 56 7.55 -34.15 51.59
CA VAL A 56 6.78 -34.66 52.74
C VAL A 56 5.61 -35.49 52.24
N ASP A 57 5.50 -36.72 52.75
CA ASP A 57 4.46 -37.67 52.36
C ASP A 57 3.07 -37.11 52.73
N PRO A 58 2.14 -36.96 51.76
CA PRO A 58 0.80 -36.47 52.05
C PRO A 58 -0.08 -37.48 52.81
N SER A 59 0.33 -38.75 52.92
CA SER A 59 -0.37 -39.77 53.72
C SER A 59 -0.04 -39.72 55.22
N GLY A 60 1.04 -39.02 55.60
CA GLY A 60 1.51 -38.94 56.98
C GLY A 60 2.20 -40.20 57.51
N GLU A 61 2.32 -41.28 56.72
CA GLU A 61 2.99 -42.51 57.16
C GLU A 61 4.51 -42.41 57.16
N ARG A 62 5.10 -41.49 56.38
CA ARG A 62 6.55 -41.23 56.33
C ARG A 62 6.84 -39.74 56.21
N LEU A 63 8.03 -39.30 56.61
CA LEU A 63 8.44 -37.90 56.41
C LEU A 63 8.85 -37.60 54.96
N PHE A 64 9.21 -38.61 54.16
CA PHE A 64 9.75 -38.44 52.82
C PHE A 64 9.48 -39.66 51.92
N VAL A 65 9.01 -39.44 50.68
CA VAL A 65 8.80 -40.51 49.69
C VAL A 65 9.96 -40.54 48.69
N ALA A 66 10.62 -41.69 48.56
CA ALA A 66 11.66 -41.94 47.55
C ALA A 66 11.04 -42.68 46.35
N GLY A 67 10.69 -41.95 45.30
CA GLY A 67 10.24 -42.55 44.04
C GLY A 67 10.16 -41.54 42.91
N PRO A 68 10.43 -41.93 41.65
CA PRO A 68 10.21 -41.06 40.51
C PRO A 68 8.70 -40.87 40.34
N VAL A 69 8.19 -39.73 40.81
CA VAL A 69 6.82 -39.33 40.48
C VAL A 69 6.80 -39.08 38.98
N ASN A 70 6.04 -39.90 38.24
CA ASN A 70 5.70 -39.64 36.85
C ASN A 70 4.78 -38.40 36.84
N ARG A 71 5.38 -37.22 36.93
CA ARG A 71 4.66 -35.95 36.82
C ARG A 71 4.18 -35.85 35.39
N GLN A 72 2.95 -36.30 35.11
CA GLN A 72 2.25 -35.76 33.95
C GLN A 72 2.22 -34.24 34.14
N PRO A 73 2.81 -33.45 33.23
CA PRO A 73 2.66 -32.02 33.30
C PRO A 73 1.17 -31.73 33.20
N GLU A 74 0.59 -31.20 34.27
CA GLU A 74 -0.78 -30.71 34.22
C GLU A 74 -0.84 -29.62 33.14
N PRO A 75 -1.79 -29.70 32.18
CA PRO A 75 -1.88 -28.71 31.13
C PRO A 75 -2.14 -27.35 31.77
N ARG A 76 -1.13 -26.48 31.70
CA ARG A 76 -1.25 -25.11 32.19
C ARG A 76 -2.35 -24.41 31.39
N PRO A 77 -3.27 -23.69 32.04
CA PRO A 77 -4.26 -22.89 31.33
C PRO A 77 -3.56 -21.85 30.44
N PRO A 78 -4.08 -21.58 29.23
CA PRO A 78 -3.48 -20.61 28.31
C PRO A 78 -3.38 -19.23 28.97
N GLN A 79 -2.21 -18.63 28.90
CA GLN A 79 -1.94 -17.30 29.43
C GLN A 79 -2.15 -16.26 28.34
N ALA A 80 -2.54 -15.04 28.73
CA ALA A 80 -2.84 -13.97 27.76
C ALA A 80 -1.64 -13.59 26.85
N HIS A 81 -0.41 -13.90 27.28
CA HIS A 81 0.80 -13.67 26.50
C HIS A 81 1.23 -14.89 25.65
N ASP A 82 0.48 -15.99 25.68
CA ASP A 82 0.81 -17.16 24.88
C ASP A 82 0.59 -16.88 23.40
N LEU A 83 1.59 -17.24 22.61
CA LEU A 83 1.56 -17.14 21.15
C LEU A 83 0.68 -18.27 20.62
N THR A 84 -0.32 -17.91 19.83
CA THR A 84 -1.39 -18.83 19.44
C THR A 84 -1.30 -19.23 17.96
N ARG A 85 -0.99 -18.28 17.07
CA ARG A 85 -1.06 -18.51 15.63
C ARG A 85 -0.08 -17.66 14.83
N VAL A 86 0.38 -18.21 13.70
CA VAL A 86 1.05 -17.49 12.63
C VAL A 86 0.06 -17.18 11.50
N GLU A 87 0.08 -15.94 11.02
CA GLU A 87 -0.66 -15.49 9.86
C GLU A 87 0.30 -15.18 8.73
N LEU A 88 -0.08 -15.45 7.48
CA LEU A 88 0.75 -15.20 6.31
C LEU A 88 -0.09 -14.61 5.19
N THR A 89 0.32 -13.44 4.71
CA THR A 89 -0.39 -12.66 3.71
C THR A 89 0.59 -12.20 2.62
N PRO A 90 0.28 -12.38 1.33
CA PRO A 90 -0.87 -13.13 0.79
C PRO A 90 -0.71 -14.64 0.95
N SER A 91 -1.82 -15.39 1.00
CA SER A 91 -1.81 -16.87 1.02
C SER A 91 -1.64 -17.47 -0.38
N LYS A 92 -2.10 -16.75 -1.41
CA LYS A 92 -1.93 -17.09 -2.84
C LYS A 92 -1.67 -15.82 -3.63
N VAL A 93 -0.67 -15.83 -4.49
CA VAL A 93 -0.32 -14.70 -5.36
C VAL A 93 0.23 -15.20 -6.69
N VAL A 94 0.00 -14.43 -7.75
CA VAL A 94 0.53 -14.67 -9.09
C VAL A 94 1.47 -13.52 -9.43
N ALA A 95 2.66 -13.84 -9.93
CA ALA A 95 3.66 -12.85 -10.29
C ALA A 95 4.41 -13.24 -11.57
N PRO A 96 4.83 -12.27 -12.39
CA PRO A 96 5.71 -12.54 -13.51
C PRO A 96 7.06 -13.08 -13.05
N VAL A 97 7.68 -13.93 -13.85
CA VAL A 97 9.09 -14.33 -13.65
C VAL A 97 10.00 -13.11 -13.63
N GLY A 98 11.00 -13.11 -12.74
CA GLY A 98 11.92 -11.98 -12.54
C GLY A 98 11.39 -10.86 -11.65
N CYS A 99 10.11 -10.86 -11.28
CA CYS A 99 9.58 -9.93 -10.28
C CYS A 99 9.94 -10.36 -8.85
N GLU A 100 9.84 -9.41 -7.92
CA GLU A 100 10.00 -9.64 -6.48
C GLU A 100 8.63 -9.56 -5.79
N VAL A 101 8.28 -10.62 -5.07
CA VAL A 101 7.04 -10.73 -4.31
C VAL A 101 7.37 -10.63 -2.83
N VAL A 102 6.75 -9.68 -2.15
CA VAL A 102 6.86 -9.54 -0.69
C VAL A 102 5.71 -10.30 -0.02
N VAL A 103 6.07 -11.17 0.91
CA VAL A 103 5.14 -11.85 1.82
C VAL A 103 5.33 -11.33 3.24
N ILE A 104 4.23 -11.24 3.97
CA ILE A 104 4.20 -10.69 5.33
C ILE A 104 3.64 -11.76 6.27
N ALA A 105 4.39 -12.09 7.32
CA ALA A 105 3.96 -12.97 8.39
C ALA A 105 3.64 -12.19 9.67
N GLY A 106 2.51 -12.46 10.30
CA GLY A 106 2.16 -11.95 11.63
C GLY A 106 2.23 -13.07 12.66
N VAL A 107 2.65 -12.77 13.89
CA VAL A 107 2.53 -13.71 15.01
C VAL A 107 1.49 -13.15 15.98
N CYS A 108 0.42 -13.90 16.23
CA CYS A 108 -0.71 -13.47 17.06
C CYS A 108 -0.68 -14.13 18.44
N GLY A 109 -0.98 -13.35 19.47
CA GLY A 109 -1.23 -13.85 20.82
C GLY A 109 -2.64 -14.46 20.97
N ALA A 110 -2.93 -15.03 22.14
CA ALA A 110 -4.26 -15.53 22.50
C ALA A 110 -5.35 -14.44 22.49
N ASP A 111 -4.94 -13.18 22.62
CA ASP A 111 -5.78 -11.98 22.54
C ASP A 111 -6.05 -11.52 21.09
N GLY A 112 -5.49 -12.20 20.08
CA GLY A 112 -5.63 -11.84 18.67
C GLY A 112 -4.77 -10.66 18.22
N TYR A 113 -3.97 -10.08 19.12
CA TYR A 113 -3.07 -8.97 18.79
C TYR A 113 -1.73 -9.47 18.26
N LEU A 114 -1.14 -8.72 17.33
CA LEU A 114 0.18 -9.00 16.78
C LEU A 114 1.29 -8.76 17.81
N ARG A 115 2.22 -9.70 17.91
CA ARG A 115 3.35 -9.69 18.84
C ARG A 115 4.64 -9.35 18.09
N ALA A 116 5.37 -8.37 18.63
CA ALA A 116 6.64 -7.91 18.10
C ALA A 116 7.84 -8.66 18.69
N ARG A 117 8.95 -8.72 17.96
CA ARG A 117 10.20 -9.39 18.34
C ARG A 117 10.09 -10.91 18.47
N GLU A 118 9.11 -11.50 17.79
CA GLU A 118 8.95 -12.94 17.71
C GLU A 118 9.72 -13.49 16.52
N GLY A 119 10.42 -14.61 16.73
CA GLY A 119 11.20 -15.28 15.69
C GLY A 119 10.28 -15.93 14.65
N VAL A 120 10.58 -15.70 13.37
CA VAL A 120 9.88 -16.31 12.23
C VAL A 120 10.92 -16.91 11.30
N GLU A 121 10.87 -18.22 11.10
CA GLU A 121 11.68 -18.94 10.14
C GLU A 121 10.95 -19.03 8.79
N TRP A 122 11.67 -18.72 7.73
CA TRP A 122 11.17 -18.72 6.37
C TRP A 122 11.80 -19.86 5.60
N MET A 123 10.96 -20.66 4.95
CA MET A 123 11.40 -21.81 4.17
C MET A 123 10.74 -21.81 2.80
N LEU A 124 11.50 -22.15 1.77
CA LEU A 124 10.96 -22.58 0.47
C LEU A 124 10.92 -24.09 0.43
N SER A 125 9.78 -24.67 0.03
CA SER A 125 9.64 -26.13 -0.02
C SER A 125 10.62 -26.74 -1.04
N PRO A 126 11.23 -27.90 -0.73
CA PRO A 126 12.05 -28.64 -1.69
C PRO A 126 11.21 -29.05 -2.90
N GLY A 127 11.55 -28.53 -4.08
CA GLY A 127 10.77 -28.72 -5.31
C GLY A 127 9.99 -27.48 -5.76
N GLY A 128 9.91 -26.44 -4.93
CA GLY A 128 9.47 -25.12 -5.37
C GLY A 128 10.58 -24.37 -6.11
N VAL A 129 10.19 -23.43 -6.98
CA VAL A 129 11.13 -22.53 -7.67
C VAL A 129 11.41 -21.28 -6.83
N GLY A 130 12.43 -20.51 -7.21
CA GLY A 130 12.71 -19.20 -6.63
C GLY A 130 13.68 -19.19 -5.45
N GLU A 131 13.97 -17.98 -4.97
CA GLU A 131 14.90 -17.72 -3.88
C GLU A 131 14.48 -16.51 -3.05
N PHE A 132 14.89 -16.50 -1.77
CA PHE A 132 14.77 -15.32 -0.92
C PHE A 132 15.76 -14.24 -1.39
N VAL A 133 15.27 -13.04 -1.66
CA VAL A 133 16.11 -11.88 -1.99
C VAL A 133 16.56 -11.19 -0.72
N THR A 134 15.60 -10.79 0.11
CA THR A 134 15.82 -10.06 1.36
C THR A 134 14.78 -10.46 2.40
N VAL A 135 15.15 -10.40 3.68
CA VAL A 135 14.26 -10.81 4.79
C VAL A 135 14.45 -9.87 5.96
N GLY A 136 13.38 -9.15 6.29
CA GLY A 136 13.34 -8.22 7.41
C GLY A 136 14.43 -7.15 7.39
N ARG A 137 14.31 -6.16 8.27
CA ARG A 137 15.44 -5.31 8.64
C ARG A 137 15.48 -5.20 10.15
N ARG A 138 16.71 -5.21 10.66
CA ARG A 138 16.96 -5.05 12.09
C ARG A 138 16.73 -3.60 12.49
N ALA A 139 16.04 -3.34 13.59
CA ALA A 139 15.87 -1.96 14.06
C ALA A 139 17.22 -1.40 14.59
N PRO A 140 17.49 -0.08 14.44
CA PRO A 140 18.78 0.53 14.81
C PRO A 140 19.21 0.35 16.27
N LEU A 141 18.29 0.03 17.19
CA LEU A 141 18.58 -0.25 18.60
C LEU A 141 18.47 -1.74 18.99
N ASP A 142 18.07 -2.64 18.09
CA ASP A 142 17.93 -4.08 18.41
C ASP A 142 19.29 -4.79 18.60
N TRP A 143 20.41 -4.13 18.29
CA TRP A 143 21.74 -4.66 18.63
C TRP A 143 22.04 -4.59 20.13
N LEU A 144 21.36 -3.70 20.88
CA LEU A 144 21.55 -3.55 22.33
C LEU A 144 20.85 -4.66 23.13
N THR A 145 19.83 -5.31 22.57
CA THR A 145 19.00 -6.31 23.28
C THR A 145 19.22 -7.73 22.79
N SER A 146 19.81 -7.93 21.62
CA SER A 146 20.07 -9.26 21.05
C SER A 146 21.45 -9.25 20.39
N PHE A 147 22.39 -10.10 20.79
CA PHE A 147 23.73 -10.05 20.18
C PHE A 147 23.85 -10.90 18.88
N ASP A 148 22.91 -11.79 18.57
CA ASP A 148 23.11 -12.75 17.45
C ASP A 148 21.84 -13.20 16.67
N SER A 149 20.64 -12.77 17.05
CA SER A 149 19.36 -13.29 16.53
C SER A 149 18.55 -12.30 15.68
N GLY A 150 19.23 -11.50 14.84
CA GLY A 150 18.57 -10.59 13.92
C GLY A 150 18.03 -11.28 12.65
N PRO A 151 17.06 -10.67 11.94
CA PRO A 151 16.65 -11.12 10.61
C PRO A 151 17.86 -11.23 9.69
N ARG A 152 18.05 -12.40 9.06
CA ARG A 152 19.11 -12.64 8.08
C ARG A 152 18.73 -13.77 7.14
N LYS A 153 19.07 -13.59 5.87
CA LYS A 153 19.07 -14.68 4.90
C LYS A 153 20.20 -15.66 5.26
N VAL A 154 19.86 -16.94 5.45
CA VAL A 154 20.85 -17.98 5.78
C VAL A 154 21.28 -18.69 4.51
N THR A 155 20.30 -19.07 3.67
CA THR A 155 20.48 -19.64 2.34
C THR A 155 19.46 -19.03 1.37
N ASN A 156 19.48 -19.44 0.10
CA ASN A 156 18.47 -19.02 -0.88
C ASN A 156 17.08 -19.58 -0.60
N THR A 157 16.98 -20.68 0.16
CA THR A 157 15.73 -21.37 0.48
C THR A 157 15.37 -21.32 1.96
N TYR A 158 16.22 -20.74 2.80
CA TYR A 158 16.01 -20.60 4.23
C TYR A 158 16.46 -19.24 4.74
N ALA A 159 15.62 -18.60 5.53
CA ALA A 159 15.95 -17.33 6.16
C ALA A 159 15.35 -17.23 7.56
N LEU A 160 16.02 -16.48 8.41
CA LEU A 160 15.54 -16.13 9.74
C LEU A 160 14.98 -14.71 9.69
N GLY A 161 13.80 -14.53 10.22
CA GLY A 161 13.11 -13.27 10.37
C GLY A 161 12.71 -13.02 11.82
N SER A 162 12.31 -11.79 12.09
CA SER A 162 11.72 -11.39 13.37
C SER A 162 10.58 -10.44 13.07
N THR A 163 9.50 -10.52 13.85
CA THR A 163 8.42 -9.54 13.76
C THR A 163 8.91 -8.16 14.22
N SER A 164 8.55 -7.13 13.48
CA SER A 164 9.03 -5.77 13.70
C SER A 164 8.45 -5.18 14.99
N SER A 165 9.25 -4.41 15.73
CA SER A 165 8.78 -3.64 16.90
C SER A 165 8.21 -2.27 16.54
N SER A 166 8.39 -1.83 15.30
CA SER A 166 7.94 -0.53 14.80
C SER A 166 7.25 -0.67 13.45
N TYR A 167 6.46 0.34 13.10
CA TYR A 167 5.98 0.49 11.73
C TYR A 167 7.16 0.70 10.79
N LEU A 168 7.15 0.03 9.64
CA LEU A 168 8.14 0.15 8.57
C LEU A 168 7.41 0.30 7.24
N CYS A 169 7.82 1.24 6.42
CA CYS A 169 7.36 1.35 5.04
C CYS A 169 8.46 0.77 4.14
N LEU A 170 8.14 -0.25 3.33
CA LEU A 170 9.05 -0.78 2.32
C LEU A 170 8.84 0.00 1.04
N ASN A 171 9.86 0.75 0.63
CA ASN A 171 9.80 1.52 -0.60
C ASN A 171 10.40 0.76 -1.79
N ARG A 172 9.79 0.92 -2.96
CA ARG A 172 10.30 0.34 -4.21
C ARG A 172 11.31 1.24 -4.93
N GLY A 173 11.65 2.38 -4.32
CA GLY A 173 12.59 3.36 -4.88
C GLY A 173 11.97 4.24 -5.97
N THR A 174 10.66 4.15 -6.17
CA THR A 174 9.85 5.00 -7.05
C THR A 174 9.46 6.29 -6.31
N PRO A 175 9.15 7.38 -7.05
CA PRO A 175 8.75 8.66 -6.45
C PRO A 175 7.28 8.68 -5.97
N THR A 176 6.50 7.65 -6.32
CA THR A 176 5.08 7.52 -5.99
C THR A 176 4.93 6.72 -4.70
N PRO A 177 4.40 7.29 -3.60
CA PRO A 177 4.25 6.54 -2.34
C PRO A 177 3.13 5.47 -2.39
N ASP A 178 2.32 5.45 -3.45
CA ASP A 178 1.19 4.54 -3.58
C ASP A 178 1.60 3.07 -3.77
N ASP A 179 2.85 2.81 -4.17
CA ASP A 179 3.40 1.46 -4.31
C ASP A 179 4.25 1.01 -3.10
N ASP A 180 4.36 1.86 -2.08
CA ASP A 180 5.04 1.53 -0.83
C ASP A 180 4.20 0.53 -0.01
N LEU A 181 4.89 -0.44 0.60
CA LEU A 181 4.22 -1.49 1.38
C LEU A 181 4.37 -1.23 2.89
N PRO A 182 3.27 -0.92 3.61
CA PRO A 182 3.30 -0.74 5.05
C PRO A 182 3.41 -2.09 5.78
N VAL A 183 4.44 -2.23 6.61
CA VAL A 183 4.64 -3.35 7.54
C VAL A 183 4.38 -2.85 8.96
N GLU A 184 3.26 -3.27 9.53
CA GLU A 184 2.86 -2.92 10.89
C GLU A 184 3.77 -3.56 11.94
N ARG A 185 3.72 -2.99 13.16
CA ARG A 185 4.33 -3.61 14.34
C ARG A 185 3.74 -5.01 14.56
N GLY A 186 4.61 -5.97 14.84
CA GLY A 186 4.25 -7.37 15.05
C GLY A 186 4.15 -8.20 13.76
N ARG A 187 4.55 -7.62 12.62
CA ARG A 187 4.72 -8.35 11.36
C ARG A 187 6.18 -8.48 10.95
N ALA A 188 6.53 -9.62 10.37
CA ALA A 188 7.77 -9.90 9.67
C ALA A 188 7.49 -9.92 8.16
N TRP A 189 8.51 -9.69 7.35
CA TRP A 189 8.37 -9.75 5.90
C TRP A 189 9.58 -10.42 5.26
N ALA A 190 9.35 -11.07 4.14
CA ALA A 190 10.36 -11.67 3.30
C ALA A 190 10.03 -11.39 1.84
N ALA A 191 11.06 -11.20 1.03
CA ALA A 191 10.89 -10.99 -0.39
C ALA A 191 11.50 -12.15 -1.18
N ILE A 192 10.75 -12.63 -2.16
CA ILE A 192 11.05 -13.83 -2.95
C ILE A 192 11.02 -13.44 -4.42
N THR A 193 11.95 -13.97 -5.20
CA THR A 193 11.94 -13.86 -6.67
C THR A 193 12.11 -15.24 -7.30
N SER A 194 11.67 -15.39 -8.55
CA SER A 194 11.98 -16.58 -9.34
C SER A 194 12.29 -16.19 -10.78
N PRO A 195 13.44 -16.63 -11.33
CA PRO A 195 13.74 -16.46 -12.76
C PRO A 195 13.08 -17.53 -13.65
N VAL A 196 12.45 -18.54 -13.06
CA VAL A 196 11.84 -19.67 -13.79
C VAL A 196 10.37 -19.78 -13.46
N GLU A 197 9.56 -20.16 -14.47
CA GLU A 197 8.14 -20.49 -14.28
C GLU A 197 7.96 -21.66 -13.30
N GLY A 198 6.95 -21.58 -12.45
CA GLY A 198 6.66 -22.65 -11.50
C GLY A 198 5.92 -22.16 -10.27
N VAL A 199 5.81 -23.02 -9.26
CA VAL A 199 5.16 -22.69 -7.99
C VAL A 199 6.19 -22.66 -6.87
N SER A 200 6.19 -21.60 -6.07
CA SER A 200 6.92 -21.55 -4.81
C SER A 200 5.95 -21.76 -3.65
N TYR A 201 6.28 -22.69 -2.77
CA TYR A 201 5.58 -22.87 -1.51
C TYR A 201 6.43 -22.24 -0.40
N VAL A 202 6.04 -21.05 0.02
CA VAL A 202 6.72 -20.27 1.05
C VAL A 202 6.07 -20.57 2.39
N THR A 203 6.85 -21.04 3.35
CA THR A 203 6.37 -21.37 4.69
C THR A 203 6.97 -20.43 5.71
N ALA A 204 6.11 -19.81 6.51
CA ALA A 204 6.49 -19.08 7.72
C ALA A 204 6.24 -19.97 8.94
N TYR A 205 7.27 -20.19 9.74
CA TYR A 205 7.25 -21.01 10.95
C TYR A 205 7.67 -20.17 12.15
N ALA A 206 6.87 -20.15 13.22
CA ALA A 206 7.21 -19.43 14.45
C ALA A 206 7.47 -20.44 15.58
N PRO A 207 8.74 -20.67 15.99
CA PRO A 207 9.06 -21.65 17.04
C PRO A 207 8.49 -21.27 18.42
N GLY A 208 8.15 -19.99 18.63
CA GLY A 208 7.51 -19.51 19.85
C GLY A 208 6.05 -19.98 20.02
N VAL A 209 5.35 -20.27 18.91
CA VAL A 209 3.95 -20.72 18.94
C VAL A 209 3.91 -22.20 19.33
N LYS A 210 3.30 -22.50 20.48
CA LYS A 210 3.21 -23.88 21.00
C LYS A 210 2.14 -24.72 20.29
N ALA A 211 1.11 -24.08 19.73
CA ALA A 211 0.04 -24.76 19.00
C ALA A 211 0.57 -25.31 17.67
N TRP A 212 0.72 -26.64 17.57
CA TRP A 212 1.33 -27.29 16.40
C TRP A 212 0.53 -27.08 15.11
N ASP A 213 -0.79 -26.97 15.18
CA ASP A 213 -1.61 -26.76 13.99
C ASP A 213 -1.51 -25.33 13.42
N SER A 214 -1.06 -24.37 14.25
CA SER A 214 -1.10 -22.94 13.95
C SER A 214 0.28 -22.26 13.99
N HIS A 215 1.35 -23.01 14.32
CA HIS A 215 2.71 -22.47 14.37
C HIS A 215 3.37 -22.32 13.00
N ARG A 216 2.69 -22.77 11.94
CA ARG A 216 3.21 -22.82 10.57
C ARG A 216 2.12 -22.48 9.57
N GLN A 217 2.38 -21.51 8.71
CA GLN A 217 1.47 -21.13 7.63
C GLN A 217 2.24 -21.16 6.30
N THR A 218 1.60 -21.64 5.23
CA THR A 218 2.20 -21.72 3.89
C THR A 218 1.43 -20.87 2.90
N ALA A 219 2.16 -20.12 2.08
CA ALA A 219 1.65 -19.35 0.95
C ALA A 219 2.15 -19.95 -0.38
N LYS A 220 1.35 -19.80 -1.43
CA LYS A 220 1.67 -20.25 -2.78
C LYS A 220 1.91 -19.04 -3.69
N ILE A 221 3.08 -18.98 -4.31
CA ILE A 221 3.42 -17.99 -5.34
C ILE A 221 3.47 -18.71 -6.67
N TYR A 222 2.65 -18.28 -7.63
CA TYR A 222 2.66 -18.80 -9.00
C TYR A 222 3.48 -17.86 -9.87
N TRP A 223 4.63 -18.33 -10.34
CA TRP A 223 5.50 -17.63 -11.26
C TRP A 223 5.12 -18.00 -12.69
N ILE A 224 4.69 -17.01 -13.45
CA ILE A 224 4.27 -17.18 -14.85
C ILE A 224 5.13 -16.29 -15.75
N ASP A 225 5.47 -16.78 -16.92
CA ASP A 225 6.05 -15.96 -17.97
C ASP A 225 4.93 -15.49 -18.89
N ALA A 226 4.14 -14.53 -18.39
CA ALA A 226 3.04 -13.95 -19.14
C ALA A 226 2.84 -12.47 -18.78
N GLU A 227 2.50 -11.69 -19.78
CA GLU A 227 2.12 -10.29 -19.73
C GLU A 227 0.78 -10.13 -20.45
N PHE A 228 -0.06 -9.24 -19.92
CA PHE A 228 -1.43 -9.06 -20.38
C PHE A 228 -1.67 -7.61 -20.78
N ALA A 229 -2.19 -7.40 -21.99
CA ALA A 229 -2.71 -6.13 -22.44
C ALA A 229 -4.23 -6.21 -22.55
N TYR A 230 -4.92 -5.56 -21.61
CA TYR A 230 -6.38 -5.47 -21.60
C TYR A 230 -6.87 -4.41 -22.60
N PRO A 231 -8.07 -4.60 -23.19
CA PRO A 231 -8.67 -3.63 -24.09
C PRO A 231 -8.88 -2.27 -23.40
N PRO A 232 -8.52 -1.15 -24.05
CA PRO A 232 -8.75 0.17 -23.50
C PRO A 232 -10.25 0.49 -23.41
N PRO A 233 -10.65 1.43 -22.54
CA PRO A 233 -12.02 1.95 -22.54
C PRO A 233 -12.44 2.47 -23.91
N ALA A 234 -13.64 2.12 -24.36
CA ALA A 234 -14.15 2.46 -25.68
C ALA A 234 -15.51 3.17 -25.63
N ILE A 235 -15.81 3.93 -26.69
CA ILE A 235 -17.09 4.62 -26.88
C ILE A 235 -17.64 4.23 -28.25
N GLY A 236 -18.89 3.78 -28.30
CA GLY A 236 -19.56 3.38 -29.54
C GLY A 236 -21.02 3.85 -29.59
N PRO A 237 -21.62 3.94 -30.79
CA PRO A 237 -23.04 4.26 -30.91
C PRO A 237 -23.91 3.18 -30.28
N ALA A 238 -25.01 3.56 -29.64
CA ALA A 238 -25.96 2.60 -29.08
C ALA A 238 -26.52 1.66 -30.17
N GLY A 239 -26.66 0.37 -29.86
CA GLY A 239 -27.11 -0.68 -30.78
C GLY A 239 -26.04 -1.22 -31.73
N THR A 240 -24.79 -0.77 -31.63
CA THR A 240 -23.67 -1.32 -32.43
C THR A 240 -22.99 -2.49 -31.72
N ARG A 241 -22.15 -3.22 -32.46
CA ARG A 241 -21.25 -4.25 -31.91
C ARG A 241 -19.86 -3.66 -31.75
N HIS A 242 -19.16 -4.05 -30.70
CA HIS A 242 -17.78 -3.66 -30.46
C HIS A 242 -16.93 -4.88 -30.14
N THR A 243 -15.74 -4.97 -30.73
CA THR A 243 -14.81 -6.08 -30.50
C THR A 243 -13.81 -5.71 -29.43
N LEU A 244 -13.83 -6.42 -28.31
CA LEU A 244 -12.85 -6.32 -27.25
C LEU A 244 -11.75 -7.33 -27.52
N THR A 245 -10.50 -6.90 -27.54
CA THR A 245 -9.34 -7.79 -27.76
C THR A 245 -8.40 -7.69 -26.59
N THR A 246 -8.17 -8.81 -25.91
CA THR A 246 -7.13 -8.96 -24.88
C THR A 246 -5.96 -9.70 -25.50
N THR A 247 -4.75 -9.17 -25.32
CA THR A 247 -3.52 -9.80 -25.83
C THR A 247 -2.74 -10.42 -24.67
N VAL A 248 -2.28 -11.66 -24.86
CA VAL A 248 -1.46 -12.43 -23.93
C VAL A 248 -0.13 -12.76 -24.60
N THR A 249 0.96 -12.24 -24.05
CA THR A 249 2.32 -12.47 -24.53
C THR A 249 3.21 -12.99 -23.41
N ARG A 250 4.35 -13.59 -23.74
CA ARG A 250 5.39 -13.94 -22.78
C ARG A 250 6.04 -12.67 -22.25
N HIS A 251 6.29 -12.60 -20.94
CA HIS A 251 6.97 -11.46 -20.33
C HIS A 251 8.45 -11.38 -20.75
N SER A 252 9.10 -12.54 -20.89
CA SER A 252 10.54 -12.65 -21.18
C SER A 252 10.90 -12.37 -22.65
N THR A 253 10.03 -12.77 -23.58
CA THR A 253 10.32 -12.79 -25.02
C THR A 253 9.32 -12.00 -25.86
N HIS A 254 8.23 -11.51 -25.25
CA HIS A 254 7.07 -10.91 -25.93
C HIS A 254 6.42 -11.80 -27.00
N ALA A 255 6.74 -13.11 -27.02
CA ALA A 255 6.13 -14.06 -27.94
C ALA A 255 4.64 -14.27 -27.61
N PRO A 256 3.78 -14.47 -28.62
CA PRO A 256 2.35 -14.72 -28.38
C PRO A 256 2.12 -16.04 -27.64
N VAL A 257 1.09 -16.07 -26.77
CA VAL A 257 0.71 -17.27 -26.03
C VAL A 257 -0.67 -17.76 -26.49
N GLU A 258 -0.69 -18.89 -27.16
CA GLU A 258 -1.91 -19.55 -27.67
C GLU A 258 -2.56 -20.45 -26.60
N GLY A 259 -3.88 -20.62 -26.69
CA GLY A 259 -4.65 -21.60 -25.91
C GLY A 259 -5.02 -21.17 -24.48
N TRP A 260 -4.70 -19.94 -24.08
CA TRP A 260 -5.13 -19.39 -22.80
C TRP A 260 -6.58 -18.92 -22.88
N ARG A 261 -7.35 -19.08 -21.80
CA ARG A 261 -8.76 -18.67 -21.81
C ARG A 261 -8.90 -17.27 -21.24
N VAL A 262 -9.56 -16.39 -21.98
CA VAL A 262 -9.96 -15.07 -21.49
C VAL A 262 -11.45 -15.08 -21.26
N ARG A 263 -11.86 -14.93 -20.00
CA ARG A 263 -13.24 -14.79 -19.59
C ARG A 263 -13.61 -13.32 -19.51
N TYR A 264 -14.61 -12.93 -20.28
CA TYR A 264 -15.23 -11.61 -20.21
C TYR A 264 -16.56 -11.70 -19.47
N GLU A 265 -16.82 -10.77 -18.56
CA GLU A 265 -18.03 -10.73 -17.75
C GLU A 265 -18.57 -9.29 -17.66
N VAL A 266 -19.86 -9.10 -17.93
CA VAL A 266 -20.55 -7.82 -17.73
C VAL A 266 -20.91 -7.67 -16.26
N LEU A 267 -20.27 -6.72 -15.56
CA LEU A 267 -20.51 -6.45 -14.14
C LEU A 267 -21.74 -5.58 -13.91
N GLY A 268 -22.08 -4.72 -14.88
CA GLY A 268 -23.24 -3.82 -14.78
C GLY A 268 -23.28 -2.81 -15.92
N GLY A 269 -24.44 -2.16 -16.09
CA GLY A 269 -24.73 -1.23 -17.18
C GLY A 269 -26.05 -1.54 -17.88
N PRO A 270 -26.33 -0.91 -19.04
CA PRO A 270 -27.50 -1.23 -19.86
C PRO A 270 -27.42 -2.66 -20.42
N PRO A 271 -28.56 -3.34 -20.71
CA PRO A 271 -28.59 -4.73 -21.15
C PRO A 271 -27.65 -5.00 -22.33
N ALA A 272 -26.53 -5.67 -22.04
CA ALA A 272 -25.50 -6.02 -23.01
C ALA A 272 -25.11 -7.49 -22.86
N GLY A 273 -24.78 -8.12 -23.98
CA GLY A 273 -24.37 -9.51 -24.04
C GLY A 273 -23.23 -9.70 -25.03
N PHE A 274 -22.56 -10.84 -24.92
CA PHE A 274 -21.50 -11.23 -25.84
C PHE A 274 -22.06 -12.12 -26.96
N ALA A 275 -21.65 -11.87 -28.21
CA ALA A 275 -22.01 -12.73 -29.33
C ALA A 275 -21.18 -14.03 -29.30
N PRO A 276 -21.73 -15.19 -29.74
CA PRO A 276 -23.04 -15.38 -30.36
C PRO A 276 -24.17 -15.71 -29.36
N THR A 277 -23.87 -16.02 -28.10
CA THR A 277 -24.82 -16.54 -27.12
C THR A 277 -25.73 -15.48 -26.49
N GLY A 278 -25.35 -14.20 -26.53
CA GLY A 278 -26.05 -13.11 -25.84
C GLY A 278 -25.90 -13.15 -24.32
N GLY A 279 -25.05 -14.02 -23.79
CA GLY A 279 -24.80 -14.14 -22.36
C GLY A 279 -23.99 -12.97 -21.81
N SER A 280 -24.10 -12.72 -20.51
CA SER A 280 -23.27 -11.74 -19.79
C SER A 280 -21.84 -12.24 -19.55
N ILE A 281 -21.56 -13.52 -19.81
CA ILE A 281 -20.25 -14.15 -19.65
C ILE A 281 -19.90 -14.89 -20.95
N ILE A 282 -18.66 -14.73 -21.41
CA ILE A 282 -18.08 -15.51 -22.51
C ILE A 282 -16.64 -15.87 -22.20
N GLU A 283 -16.23 -17.08 -22.58
CA GLU A 283 -14.84 -17.53 -22.53
C GLU A 283 -14.31 -17.70 -23.95
N VAL A 284 -13.21 -17.02 -24.27
CA VAL A 284 -12.57 -17.06 -25.59
C VAL A 284 -11.12 -17.50 -25.43
N PRO A 285 -10.67 -18.56 -26.13
CA PRO A 285 -9.26 -18.95 -26.14
C PRO A 285 -8.42 -17.95 -26.95
N THR A 286 -7.16 -17.75 -26.58
CA THR A 286 -6.20 -16.97 -27.35
C THR A 286 -5.79 -17.74 -28.61
N ASN A 287 -5.77 -17.02 -29.74
CA ASN A 287 -5.31 -17.55 -31.03
C ASN A 287 -3.78 -17.58 -31.15
N ASP A 288 -3.27 -17.95 -32.32
CA ASP A 288 -1.83 -18.03 -32.66
C ASP A 288 -1.07 -16.70 -32.48
N LEU A 289 -1.81 -15.57 -32.48
CA LEU A 289 -1.28 -14.22 -32.23
C LEU A 289 -1.34 -13.85 -30.74
N GLY A 290 -1.77 -14.76 -29.86
CA GLY A 290 -1.97 -14.51 -28.45
C GLY A 290 -3.17 -13.61 -28.15
N GLN A 291 -4.09 -13.46 -29.10
CA GLN A 291 -5.23 -12.55 -28.99
C GLN A 291 -6.53 -13.31 -28.71
N ALA A 292 -7.30 -12.86 -27.73
CA ALA A 292 -8.65 -13.32 -27.48
C ALA A 292 -9.63 -12.17 -27.76
N SER A 293 -10.42 -12.30 -28.82
CA SER A 293 -11.38 -11.29 -29.25
C SER A 293 -12.82 -11.71 -28.94
N ALA A 294 -13.57 -10.86 -28.25
CA ALA A 294 -14.98 -11.05 -27.93
C ALA A 294 -15.81 -9.87 -28.43
N GLU A 295 -16.92 -10.15 -29.12
CA GLU A 295 -17.85 -9.12 -29.57
C GLU A 295 -18.91 -8.85 -28.51
N ILE A 296 -18.92 -7.64 -27.95
CA ILE A 296 -20.00 -7.15 -27.11
C ILE A 296 -21.03 -6.38 -27.94
N HIS A 297 -22.31 -6.61 -27.66
CA HIS A 297 -23.41 -5.87 -28.27
C HIS A 297 -24.51 -5.59 -27.24
N GLN A 298 -25.31 -4.56 -27.50
CA GLN A 298 -26.47 -4.29 -26.67
C GLN A 298 -27.65 -5.16 -27.07
N LEU A 299 -28.35 -5.73 -26.08
CA LEU A 299 -29.62 -6.43 -26.29
C LEU A 299 -30.73 -5.42 -26.60
N GLU A 300 -30.66 -4.26 -25.97
CA GLU A 300 -31.54 -3.11 -26.20
C GLU A 300 -30.68 -1.86 -26.44
N ALA A 301 -31.02 -1.05 -27.45
CA ALA A 301 -30.26 0.14 -27.83
C ALA A 301 -30.47 1.29 -26.81
N THR A 302 -29.89 1.13 -25.62
CA THR A 302 -30.01 2.07 -24.50
C THR A 302 -28.68 2.79 -24.28
N PRO A 303 -28.64 4.13 -24.22
CA PRO A 303 -27.41 4.84 -23.88
C PRO A 303 -26.99 4.51 -22.44
N GLY A 304 -25.68 4.39 -22.22
CA GLY A 304 -25.14 4.08 -20.90
C GLY A 304 -23.76 3.42 -20.99
N THR A 305 -23.13 3.25 -19.83
CA THR A 305 -21.79 2.67 -19.75
C THR A 305 -21.86 1.29 -19.12
N ASN A 306 -21.25 0.30 -19.78
CA ASN A 306 -21.09 -1.06 -19.28
C ASN A 306 -19.70 -1.25 -18.66
N SER A 307 -19.68 -1.74 -17.42
CA SER A 307 -18.47 -2.18 -16.72
C SER A 307 -18.20 -3.65 -17.03
N LEU A 308 -16.99 -3.95 -17.48
CA LEU A 308 -16.60 -5.29 -17.93
C LEU A 308 -15.42 -5.78 -17.09
N ALA A 309 -15.56 -6.97 -16.50
CA ALA A 309 -14.46 -7.71 -15.90
C ALA A 309 -13.83 -8.62 -16.94
N ILE A 310 -12.51 -8.69 -16.90
CA ILE A 310 -11.70 -9.55 -17.76
C ILE A 310 -10.85 -10.41 -16.84
N GLN A 311 -10.93 -11.72 -17.01
CA GLN A 311 -10.12 -12.68 -16.28
C GLN A 311 -9.34 -13.51 -17.28
N VAL A 312 -8.02 -13.52 -17.13
CA VAL A 312 -7.16 -14.42 -17.90
C VAL A 312 -6.96 -15.68 -17.07
N VAL A 313 -7.25 -16.83 -17.66
CA VAL A 313 -7.18 -18.15 -17.04
C VAL A 313 -6.18 -18.98 -17.82
N ARG A 314 -5.13 -19.42 -17.11
CA ARG A 314 -4.18 -20.38 -17.66
C ARG A 314 -4.83 -21.77 -17.65
N PRO A 315 -4.87 -22.51 -18.77
CA PRO A 315 -5.40 -23.86 -18.80
C PRO A 315 -4.56 -24.78 -17.91
N ALA A 316 -5.19 -25.81 -17.35
CA ALA A 316 -4.46 -26.88 -16.68
C ALA A 316 -3.51 -27.54 -17.69
N ASP A 317 -2.22 -27.53 -17.38
CA ASP A 317 -1.20 -28.19 -18.18
C ASP A 317 -0.45 -29.22 -17.32
N ALA A 318 0.49 -29.96 -17.91
CA ALA A 318 1.30 -30.92 -17.17
C ALA A 318 2.13 -30.29 -16.03
N ARG A 319 2.19 -28.94 -15.94
CA ARG A 319 2.98 -28.17 -14.97
C ARG A 319 2.12 -27.48 -13.92
N GLY A 320 0.79 -27.56 -13.97
CA GLY A 320 -0.07 -26.90 -13.00
C GLY A 320 -1.57 -27.06 -13.22
N GLU A 321 -2.32 -26.75 -12.17
CA GLU A 321 -3.78 -26.66 -12.20
C GLU A 321 -4.25 -25.46 -13.04
N GLU A 322 -5.53 -25.45 -13.42
CA GLU A 322 -6.17 -24.27 -13.98
C GLU A 322 -6.31 -23.19 -12.91
N PHE A 323 -5.88 -21.96 -13.21
CA PHE A 323 -6.10 -20.83 -12.31
C PHE A 323 -6.12 -19.49 -13.05
N THR A 324 -6.84 -18.54 -12.45
CA THR A 324 -6.87 -17.14 -12.90
C THR A 324 -5.53 -16.48 -12.61
N VAL A 325 -4.87 -16.03 -13.67
CA VAL A 325 -3.50 -15.47 -13.68
C VAL A 325 -3.51 -13.95 -13.75
N GLY A 326 -4.57 -13.36 -14.29
CA GLY A 326 -4.71 -11.92 -14.43
C GLY A 326 -6.17 -11.51 -14.32
N GLN A 327 -6.41 -10.34 -13.74
CA GLN A 327 -7.71 -9.69 -13.71
C GLN A 327 -7.55 -8.25 -14.18
N GLY A 328 -8.50 -7.78 -14.97
CA GLY A 328 -8.58 -6.42 -15.47
C GLY A 328 -10.03 -5.96 -15.54
N THR A 329 -10.24 -4.66 -15.60
CA THR A 329 -11.55 -4.07 -15.85
C THR A 329 -11.45 -3.12 -17.04
N THR A 330 -12.50 -3.09 -17.85
CA THR A 330 -12.63 -2.13 -18.95
C THR A 330 -14.05 -1.59 -19.01
N MET A 331 -14.21 -0.49 -19.75
CA MET A 331 -15.46 0.25 -19.83
C MET A 331 -15.89 0.41 -21.28
N MET A 332 -17.16 0.11 -21.58
CA MET A 332 -17.77 0.37 -22.88
C MET A 332 -18.91 1.37 -22.73
N THR A 333 -18.76 2.56 -23.31
CA THR A 333 -19.79 3.60 -23.28
C THR A 333 -20.60 3.60 -24.58
N TRP A 334 -21.92 3.47 -24.45
CA TRP A 334 -22.86 3.55 -25.55
C TRP A 334 -23.51 4.93 -25.59
N SER A 335 -23.25 5.69 -26.65
CA SER A 335 -23.85 7.00 -26.86
C SER A 335 -24.89 6.96 -27.97
N VAL A 336 -26.02 7.62 -27.76
CA VAL A 336 -26.91 8.01 -28.87
C VAL A 336 -26.51 9.39 -29.33
N PRO A 337 -26.61 9.72 -30.63
CA PRO A 337 -26.49 11.10 -31.07
C PRO A 337 -27.54 11.91 -30.33
N ALA A 338 -27.11 12.77 -29.40
CA ALA A 338 -27.98 13.77 -28.83
C ALA A 338 -28.19 14.83 -29.92
N THR A 339 -29.14 14.60 -30.82
CA THR A 339 -29.63 15.64 -31.73
C THR A 339 -30.51 16.58 -30.92
N THR A 340 -29.89 17.31 -29.99
CA THR A 340 -30.41 18.61 -29.60
C THR A 340 -29.74 19.59 -30.54
N ILE A 341 -30.29 19.72 -31.76
CA ILE A 341 -30.13 20.98 -32.48
C ILE A 341 -30.84 21.99 -31.58
N ARG A 342 -30.10 22.65 -30.69
CA ARG A 342 -30.50 23.99 -30.29
C ARG A 342 -30.39 24.77 -31.57
N THR A 343 -31.51 24.88 -32.27
CA THR A 343 -31.78 26.10 -33.01
C THR A 343 -31.70 27.16 -31.93
N THR A 344 -30.53 27.77 -31.73
CA THR A 344 -30.51 29.16 -31.33
C THR A 344 -31.18 29.89 -32.48
N GLU A 345 -32.50 29.80 -32.52
CA GLU A 345 -33.32 30.89 -33.00
C GLU A 345 -32.73 32.10 -32.27
N PRO A 346 -32.17 33.09 -32.98
CA PRO A 346 -31.55 34.22 -32.32
C PRO A 346 -32.58 34.75 -31.34
N ALA A 347 -32.25 34.65 -30.04
CA ALA A 347 -33.12 35.10 -28.98
C ALA A 347 -33.61 36.48 -29.36
N GLN A 348 -34.92 36.59 -29.63
CA GLN A 348 -35.52 37.84 -30.05
C GLN A 348 -35.17 38.86 -28.98
N ALA A 349 -34.26 39.77 -29.34
CA ALA A 349 -33.71 40.73 -28.40
C ALA A 349 -34.88 41.52 -27.78
N PRO A 350 -34.93 41.69 -26.45
CA PRO A 350 -35.93 42.57 -25.86
C PRO A 350 -35.80 43.97 -26.49
N PRO A 351 -36.90 44.70 -26.73
CA PRO A 351 -36.84 46.01 -27.38
C PRO A 351 -35.98 46.96 -26.55
N ALA A 352 -34.78 47.25 -27.05
CA ALA A 352 -33.83 48.16 -26.42
C ALA A 352 -33.85 49.50 -27.18
N VAL A 353 -34.14 50.57 -26.46
CA VAL A 353 -34.00 51.94 -26.98
C VAL A 353 -32.66 52.48 -26.51
N ARG A 354 -31.82 52.92 -27.46
CA ARG A 354 -30.55 53.57 -27.16
C ARG A 354 -30.72 55.07 -27.33
N VAL A 355 -30.43 55.84 -26.28
CA VAL A 355 -30.39 57.31 -26.34
C VAL A 355 -28.94 57.76 -26.30
N THR A 356 -28.52 58.51 -27.32
CA THR A 356 -27.19 59.13 -27.36
C THR A 356 -27.38 60.64 -27.31
N THR A 357 -26.87 61.29 -26.27
CA THR A 357 -26.92 62.75 -26.14
C THR A 357 -25.55 63.33 -26.46
N THR A 358 -25.49 64.21 -27.45
CA THR A 358 -24.30 64.97 -27.83
C THR A 358 -24.50 66.45 -27.47
N GLY A 359 -23.55 66.99 -26.73
CA GLY A 359 -23.50 68.40 -26.37
C GLY A 359 -22.19 68.73 -25.65
N PRO A 360 -21.97 70.01 -25.33
CA PRO A 360 -20.74 70.45 -24.68
C PRO A 360 -20.61 69.86 -23.26
N ALA A 361 -19.42 69.38 -22.92
CA ALA A 361 -19.16 68.73 -21.63
C ALA A 361 -19.22 69.69 -20.43
N GLN A 362 -19.06 70.99 -20.65
CA GLN A 362 -19.16 72.06 -19.65
C GLN A 362 -19.72 73.34 -20.28
N VAL A 363 -20.51 74.10 -19.52
CA VAL A 363 -21.14 75.37 -19.92
C VAL A 363 -21.03 76.36 -18.76
N THR A 364 -20.67 77.61 -19.05
CA THR A 364 -20.57 78.67 -18.04
C THR A 364 -21.96 79.12 -17.58
N VAL A 365 -22.14 79.37 -16.28
CA VAL A 365 -23.42 79.78 -15.69
C VAL A 365 -23.91 81.10 -16.32
N GLY A 366 -25.10 81.06 -16.94
CA GLY A 366 -25.71 82.20 -17.63
C GLY A 366 -25.65 82.15 -19.16
N GLN A 367 -25.07 81.10 -19.76
CA GLN A 367 -25.10 80.83 -21.20
C GLN A 367 -26.07 79.68 -21.55
N ASP A 368 -26.80 79.82 -22.66
CA ASP A 368 -27.64 78.75 -23.19
C ASP A 368 -26.77 77.70 -23.90
N ALA A 369 -27.03 76.42 -23.65
CA ALA A 369 -26.36 75.32 -24.31
C ALA A 369 -27.35 74.37 -24.97
N LEU A 370 -27.02 74.00 -26.20
CA LEU A 370 -27.85 73.11 -27.01
C LEU A 370 -27.31 71.68 -26.91
N PHE A 371 -28.16 70.77 -26.45
CA PHE A 371 -27.90 69.34 -26.44
C PHE A 371 -28.78 68.68 -27.48
N ARG A 372 -28.19 67.85 -28.33
CA ARG A 372 -28.91 66.98 -29.26
C ARG A 372 -29.03 65.60 -28.64
N ALA A 373 -30.23 65.06 -28.53
CA ALA A 373 -30.44 63.67 -28.16
C ALA A 373 -30.94 62.91 -29.40
N GLU A 374 -30.22 61.88 -29.81
CA GLU A 374 -30.64 60.95 -30.84
C GLU A 374 -31.11 59.65 -30.18
N ILE A 375 -32.37 59.31 -30.43
CA ILE A 375 -33.03 58.12 -29.90
C ILE A 375 -33.13 57.11 -31.03
N THR A 376 -32.43 55.99 -30.90
CA THR A 376 -32.46 54.91 -31.89
C THR A 376 -33.18 53.70 -31.28
N ASN A 377 -34.24 53.23 -31.95
CA ASN A 377 -34.85 51.94 -31.63
C ASN A 377 -33.95 50.83 -32.20
N THR A 378 -33.39 50.00 -31.32
CA THR A 378 -32.52 48.88 -31.71
C THR A 378 -33.24 47.53 -31.69
N GLY A 379 -34.56 47.53 -31.48
CA GLY A 379 -35.41 46.34 -31.53
C GLY A 379 -36.01 46.09 -32.92
N ALA A 380 -36.49 44.85 -33.14
CA ALA A 380 -37.07 44.40 -34.42
C ALA A 380 -38.55 44.78 -34.62
N SER A 381 -39.18 45.47 -33.68
CA SER A 381 -40.56 45.96 -33.78
C SER A 381 -40.60 47.48 -33.96
N PRO A 382 -41.49 48.03 -34.83
CA PRO A 382 -41.61 49.47 -35.01
C PRO A 382 -41.97 50.17 -33.68
N ALA A 383 -41.32 51.29 -33.36
CA ALA A 383 -41.69 52.10 -32.21
C ALA A 383 -42.88 53.00 -32.56
N ASP A 384 -43.91 53.01 -31.71
CA ASP A 384 -45.05 53.92 -31.85
C ASP A 384 -44.61 55.35 -31.48
N ALA A 385 -44.53 56.24 -32.47
CA ALA A 385 -43.94 57.58 -32.35
C ALA A 385 -44.83 58.60 -31.63
N SER A 386 -45.99 58.19 -31.11
CA SER A 386 -47.03 59.10 -30.61
C SER A 386 -46.83 59.62 -29.17
N ARG A 387 -45.78 59.19 -28.45
CA ARG A 387 -45.53 59.62 -27.05
C ARG A 387 -44.03 59.72 -26.70
N ALA A 388 -43.35 60.74 -27.22
CA ALA A 388 -42.05 61.17 -26.69
C ALA A 388 -42.24 62.44 -25.84
N SER A 389 -42.02 62.35 -24.52
CA SER A 389 -42.01 63.51 -23.63
C SER A 389 -40.60 63.74 -23.08
N ILE A 390 -40.07 64.96 -23.28
CA ILE A 390 -38.79 65.40 -22.68
C ILE A 390 -39.12 66.09 -21.36
N GLY A 391 -38.80 65.45 -20.24
CA GLY A 391 -38.92 66.06 -18.91
C GLY A 391 -37.77 67.04 -18.68
N SER A 392 -38.08 68.32 -18.47
CA SER A 392 -37.06 69.31 -18.06
C SER A 392 -36.79 69.21 -16.55
N VAL A 393 -35.53 69.12 -16.16
CA VAL A 393 -35.11 69.17 -14.75
C VAL A 393 -34.34 70.47 -14.53
N ARG A 394 -34.98 71.48 -13.90
CA ARG A 394 -34.28 72.67 -13.40
C ARG A 394 -33.69 72.37 -12.02
N ARG A 395 -32.37 72.16 -11.94
CA ARG A 395 -31.65 72.19 -10.65
C ARG A 395 -31.23 73.63 -10.33
N SER A 396 -32.02 74.31 -9.51
CA SER A 396 -31.67 75.60 -8.92
C SER A 396 -30.76 75.37 -7.71
N GLY A 397 -29.46 75.59 -7.85
CA GLY A 397 -28.51 75.55 -6.72
C GLY A 397 -28.63 76.81 -5.87
N LEU A 398 -29.34 76.74 -4.76
CA LEU A 398 -29.41 77.81 -3.76
C LEU A 398 -28.19 77.68 -2.82
N MET A 399 -27.19 78.55 -2.99
CA MET A 399 -26.05 78.68 -2.09
C MET A 399 -26.51 79.28 -0.75
N ARG A 400 -26.45 78.52 0.34
CA ARG A 400 -26.66 79.01 1.71
C ARG A 400 -25.32 79.53 2.25
N ARG A 401 -25.18 80.86 2.37
CA ARG A 401 -24.06 81.51 3.08
C ARG A 401 -24.13 81.14 4.57
N GLY A 402 -23.03 80.65 5.11
CA GLY A 402 -22.75 80.60 6.55
C GLY A 402 -21.58 81.54 6.84
N SER A 403 -21.92 82.74 7.33
CA SER A 403 -21.21 83.55 8.33
C SER A 403 -22.08 84.76 8.61
#